data_AF-A0A3S4HFP5-F1
#
_entry.id   AF-A0A3S4HFP5-F1
#
_cell.length_a   1.000
_cell.length_b   1.000
_cell.length_c   1.000
_cell.angle_alpha   90.00
_cell.angle_beta   90.00
_cell.angle_gamma   90.00
#
_symmetry.space_group_name_H-M   'P 1'
#
loop_
_entity.id
_entity.type
_entity.pdbx_description
1 polymer ?
#
loop_
_entity_poly.entity_id
_entity_poly.type
_entity_poly.pdbx_seq_one_letter_code
_entity_poly.pdbx_strand_id
1 'polypeptide(L)'
;MALSLYAADTVNNHKIDRREFHDEKLVLAALLTSFAFGAAAAEKISFGVSATYPPFESMDANNQIVGFDIDLAHALCKQMQAECTFTNHAFDSLIPALKFKKYDAVISGMDITPERSKQVAFTDPYYANSALVIAKKRCVPFFR
;
A
#
# COMPACT_ATOMS: atom_id res chain seq x y z
N MET A 1 3.60 -12.12 8.44
CA MET A 1 3.54 -10.70 8.06
C MET A 1 2.71 -10.53 6.80
N ALA A 2 1.93 -9.45 6.67
CA ALA A 2 0.86 -9.42 5.68
C ALA A 2 0.31 -8.00 5.35
N LEU A 3 -0.32 -7.81 4.17
CA LEU A 3 -0.79 -6.54 3.55
C LEU A 3 -2.31 -6.26 3.76
N SER A 4 -2.80 -5.02 3.61
CA SER A 4 -4.24 -4.67 3.83
C SER A 4 -4.78 -3.73 2.74
N LEU A 5 -6.05 -3.84 2.29
CA LEU A 5 -6.69 -2.98 1.25
C LEU A 5 -8.21 -2.69 1.53
N TYR A 6 -8.79 -1.58 0.99
CA TYR A 6 -10.24 -1.23 1.05
C TYR A 6 -10.76 -0.39 -0.15
N ALA A 7 -11.98 -0.63 -0.65
CA ALA A 7 -12.63 0.01 -1.83
C ALA A 7 -13.81 0.96 -1.48
N ALA A 8 -14.17 1.91 -2.36
CA ALA A 8 -15.28 2.87 -2.18
C ALA A 8 -15.97 3.27 -3.51
N ASP A 9 -17.29 3.50 -3.47
CA ASP A 9 -18.12 4.05 -4.58
C ASP A 9 -19.15 5.08 -4.04
N THR A 10 -19.38 6.17 -4.78
CA THR A 10 -20.52 7.11 -4.57
C THR A 10 -20.99 7.72 -5.89
N VAL A 11 -22.30 7.69 -6.18
CA VAL A 11 -22.97 8.38 -7.31
C VAL A 11 -24.04 9.33 -6.78
N ASN A 12 -24.08 10.56 -7.32
CA ASN A 12 -25.05 11.63 -7.00
C ASN A 12 -25.98 11.93 -8.19
N ASN A 13 -27.17 12.45 -7.86
CA ASN A 13 -28.36 12.64 -8.71
C ASN A 13 -28.52 14.11 -9.15
N HIS A 14 -29.01 14.42 -10.38
CA HIS A 14 -29.90 15.57 -10.64
C HIS A 14 -30.46 15.60 -12.09
N LYS A 15 -31.70 16.10 -12.20
CA LYS A 15 -32.68 16.06 -13.32
C LYS A 15 -32.65 17.36 -14.15
N ILE A 16 -32.77 17.31 -15.49
CA ILE A 16 -32.79 18.51 -16.39
C ILE A 16 -33.98 18.48 -17.39
N ASP A 17 -34.52 19.69 -17.67
CA ASP A 17 -35.78 20.04 -18.36
C ASP A 17 -35.65 20.21 -19.90
N ARG A 18 -36.77 20.17 -20.63
CA ARG A 18 -36.96 19.70 -22.03
C ARG A 18 -37.26 20.83 -23.07
N ARG A 19 -36.45 21.90 -23.16
CA ARG A 19 -36.73 23.01 -24.12
C ARG A 19 -35.55 23.54 -24.97
N GLU A 20 -34.68 22.69 -25.50
CA GLU A 20 -33.58 23.13 -26.40
C GLU A 20 -33.46 22.29 -27.71
N PHE A 21 -34.60 21.80 -28.22
CA PHE A 21 -34.71 20.83 -29.32
C PHE A 21 -34.38 21.33 -30.75
N HIS A 22 -33.73 22.49 -30.94
CA HIS A 22 -33.43 23.03 -32.29
C HIS A 22 -31.94 23.11 -32.65
N ASP A 23 -31.04 22.99 -31.68
CA ASP A 23 -29.58 23.02 -31.89
C ASP A 23 -28.96 21.59 -31.95
N GLU A 24 -29.79 20.54 -31.93
CA GLU A 24 -29.37 19.15 -31.73
C GLU A 24 -28.56 18.55 -32.89
N LYS A 25 -28.68 19.08 -34.11
CA LYS A 25 -28.02 18.48 -35.29
C LYS A 25 -26.56 18.89 -35.46
N LEU A 26 -26.16 20.04 -34.91
CA LEU A 26 -24.78 20.53 -34.98
C LEU A 26 -23.94 20.04 -33.80
N VAL A 27 -24.55 19.87 -32.61
CA VAL A 27 -23.87 19.36 -31.42
C VAL A 27 -23.56 17.86 -31.55
N LEU A 28 -24.43 17.07 -32.22
CA LEU A 28 -24.22 15.63 -32.41
C LEU A 28 -22.97 15.28 -33.25
N ALA A 29 -22.57 16.14 -34.20
CA ALA A 29 -21.39 15.90 -35.03
C ALA A 29 -20.06 16.18 -34.31
N ALA A 30 -20.06 17.05 -33.29
CA ALA A 30 -18.89 17.36 -32.47
C ALA A 30 -18.65 16.34 -31.33
N LEU A 31 -19.62 15.46 -31.06
CA LEU A 31 -19.55 14.47 -29.97
C LEU A 31 -18.82 13.17 -30.35
N LEU A 32 -18.50 12.94 -31.63
CA LEU A 32 -17.91 11.68 -32.10
C LEU A 32 -16.37 11.66 -32.19
N THR A 33 -15.69 12.79 -31.96
CA THR A 33 -14.21 12.87 -32.02
C THR A 33 -13.51 12.79 -30.66
N SER A 34 -14.22 12.48 -29.59
CA SER A 34 -13.65 12.36 -28.24
C SER A 34 -13.53 10.90 -27.79
N PHE A 35 -13.11 9.99 -28.67
CA PHE A 35 -12.45 8.76 -28.20
C PHE A 35 -11.00 9.10 -27.88
N ALA A 36 -10.82 9.94 -26.86
CA ALA A 36 -9.51 10.13 -26.25
C ALA A 36 -9.09 8.75 -25.73
N PHE A 37 -8.03 8.20 -26.32
CA PHE A 37 -7.36 7.00 -25.87
C PHE A 37 -7.02 7.22 -24.38
N GLY A 38 -7.82 6.63 -23.49
CA GLY A 38 -7.52 6.60 -22.07
C GLY A 38 -6.26 5.77 -21.91
N ALA A 39 -5.11 6.42 -21.80
CA ALA A 39 -3.93 5.77 -21.25
C ALA A 39 -4.34 5.32 -19.85
N ALA A 40 -4.49 4.01 -19.66
CA ALA A 40 -4.68 3.44 -18.34
C ALA A 40 -3.43 3.81 -17.54
N ALA A 41 -3.54 4.86 -16.71
CA ALA A 41 -2.49 5.25 -15.80
C ALA A 41 -2.24 4.06 -14.86
N ALA A 42 -0.97 3.67 -14.72
CA ALA A 42 -0.60 2.63 -13.78
C ALA A 42 -1.12 3.00 -12.39
N GLU A 43 -1.80 2.08 -11.74
CA GLU A 43 -2.38 2.34 -10.42
C GLU A 43 -1.24 2.57 -9.42
N LYS A 44 -1.36 3.59 -8.57
CA LYS A 44 -0.31 3.95 -7.61
C LYS A 44 -0.64 3.37 -6.24
N ILE A 45 0.31 2.63 -5.67
CA ILE A 45 0.19 2.06 -4.32
C ILE A 45 1.26 2.68 -3.44
N SER A 46 0.82 3.36 -2.38
CA SER A 46 1.69 3.94 -1.37
C SER A 46 1.85 2.98 -0.18
N PHE A 47 3.09 2.76 0.23
CA PHE A 47 3.47 1.87 1.32
C PHE A 47 4.04 2.65 2.50
N GLY A 48 3.50 2.40 3.70
CA GLY A 48 4.12 2.80 4.95
C GLY A 48 5.11 1.73 5.43
N VAL A 49 6.33 2.15 5.76
CA VAL A 49 7.41 1.26 6.23
C VAL A 49 8.14 1.86 7.43
N SER A 50 8.88 1.06 8.19
CA SER A 50 9.72 1.50 9.31
C SER A 50 11.16 1.04 9.09
N ALA A 51 11.94 1.84 8.36
CA ALA A 51 13.29 1.55 7.86
C ALA A 51 14.38 1.52 8.96
N THR A 52 14.18 0.69 9.97
CA THR A 52 15.02 0.55 11.18
C THR A 52 15.29 -0.91 11.54
N TYR A 53 14.88 -1.86 10.70
CA TYR A 53 14.85 -3.29 10.99
C TYR A 53 15.51 -4.13 9.88
N PRO A 54 16.85 -4.06 9.72
CA PRO A 54 17.55 -4.92 8.78
C PRO A 54 17.43 -6.41 9.18
N PRO A 55 17.35 -7.35 8.22
CA PRO A 55 17.48 -7.16 6.77
C PRO A 55 16.18 -6.80 6.03
N PHE A 56 15.07 -6.56 6.75
CA PHE A 56 13.75 -6.32 6.15
C PHE A 56 13.64 -4.93 5.54
N GLU A 57 13.94 -3.90 6.33
CA GLU A 57 13.97 -2.52 5.84
C GLU A 57 14.95 -1.66 6.64
N SER A 58 15.72 -0.84 5.93
CA SER A 58 16.73 0.06 6.50
C SER A 58 16.97 1.25 5.58
N MET A 59 17.56 2.32 6.11
CA MET A 59 18.09 3.42 5.29
C MET A 59 19.52 3.10 4.84
N ASP A 60 19.80 3.23 3.55
CA ASP A 60 21.15 3.13 3.01
C ASP A 60 21.95 4.44 3.18
N ALA A 61 23.19 4.46 2.71
CA ALA A 61 24.06 5.64 2.78
C ALA A 61 23.55 6.85 1.95
N ASN A 62 22.62 6.62 1.02
CA ASN A 62 22.02 7.63 0.16
C ASN A 62 20.64 8.08 0.67
N ASN A 63 20.24 7.68 1.89
CA ASN A 63 18.90 7.88 2.46
C ASN A 63 17.76 7.23 1.64
N GLN A 64 18.06 6.14 0.94
CA GLN A 64 17.07 5.30 0.27
C GLN A 64 16.63 4.18 1.21
N ILE A 65 15.35 3.84 1.16
CA ILE A 65 14.82 2.71 1.92
C ILE A 65 15.12 1.43 1.13
N VAL A 66 15.82 0.49 1.76
CA VAL A 66 16.26 -0.76 1.14
C VAL A 66 16.01 -1.94 2.07
N GLY A 67 15.89 -3.14 1.50
CA GLY A 67 15.78 -4.40 2.25
C GLY A 67 14.76 -5.35 1.63
N PHE A 68 14.61 -6.52 2.26
CA PHE A 68 13.74 -7.59 1.77
C PHE A 68 12.28 -7.15 1.55
N ASP A 69 11.71 -6.36 2.47
CA ASP A 69 10.32 -5.89 2.36
C ASP A 69 10.14 -4.92 1.17
N ILE A 70 11.17 -4.12 0.86
CA ILE A 70 11.17 -3.19 -0.28
C ILE A 70 11.26 -3.95 -1.60
N ASP A 71 12.15 -4.95 -1.66
CA ASP A 71 12.30 -5.80 -2.83
C ASP A 71 11.01 -6.59 -3.12
N LEU A 72 10.37 -7.12 -2.07
CA LEU A 72 9.10 -7.82 -2.17
C LEU A 72 7.99 -6.90 -2.67
N ALA A 73 7.85 -5.70 -2.11
CA ALA A 73 6.86 -4.73 -2.56
C ALA A 73 7.08 -4.34 -4.03
N HIS A 74 8.31 -4.05 -4.45
CA HIS A 74 8.61 -3.75 -5.85
C HIS A 74 8.24 -4.91 -6.79
N ALA A 75 8.51 -6.16 -6.40
CA ALA A 75 8.13 -7.33 -7.18
C ALA A 75 6.60 -7.44 -7.32
N LEU A 76 5.85 -7.25 -6.23
CA LEU A 76 4.39 -7.26 -6.24
C LEU A 76 3.82 -6.17 -7.14
N CYS A 77 4.31 -4.95 -7.01
CA CYS A 77 3.87 -3.81 -7.82
C CYS A 77 4.14 -4.03 -9.31
N LYS A 78 5.29 -4.62 -9.65
CA LYS A 78 5.60 -5.00 -11.03
C LYS A 78 4.59 -6.03 -11.57
N GLN A 79 4.19 -7.02 -10.77
CA GLN A 79 3.18 -8.00 -11.19
C GLN A 79 1.79 -7.38 -11.35
N MET A 80 1.46 -6.39 -10.51
CA MET A 80 0.20 -5.66 -10.55
C MET A 80 0.16 -4.56 -11.63
N GLN A 81 1.28 -4.30 -12.32
CA GLN A 81 1.43 -3.16 -13.22
C GLN A 81 1.13 -1.82 -12.52
N ALA A 82 1.56 -1.72 -11.26
CA ALA A 82 1.35 -0.59 -10.37
C ALA A 82 2.67 0.17 -10.10
N GLU A 83 2.57 1.46 -9.84
CA GLU A 83 3.67 2.28 -9.34
C GLU A 83 3.69 2.27 -7.82
N CYS A 84 4.87 2.10 -7.22
CA CYS A 84 4.98 1.99 -5.77
C CYS A 84 5.91 3.02 -5.16
N THR A 85 5.44 3.61 -4.05
CA THR A 85 6.14 4.64 -3.29
C THR A 85 6.19 4.27 -1.83
N PHE A 86 7.28 4.58 -1.16
CA PHE A 86 7.51 4.20 0.23
C PHE A 86 7.69 5.44 1.11
N THR A 87 7.01 5.48 2.25
CA THR A 87 7.17 6.51 3.26
C THR A 87 7.61 5.91 4.58
N ASN A 88 8.69 6.45 5.14
CA ASN A 88 9.25 5.97 6.39
C ASN A 88 8.53 6.59 7.59
N HIS A 89 8.09 5.75 8.52
CA HIS A 89 7.38 6.13 9.74
C HIS A 89 7.85 5.30 10.93
N ALA A 90 7.52 5.73 12.16
CA ALA A 90 7.73 4.90 13.33
C ALA A 90 6.78 3.69 13.29
N PHE A 91 7.28 2.50 13.64
CA PHE A 91 6.52 1.25 13.57
C PHE A 91 5.15 1.30 14.27
N ASP A 92 5.08 1.88 15.47
CA ASP A 92 3.84 2.00 16.24
C ASP A 92 2.79 2.92 15.59
N SER A 93 3.23 3.82 14.70
CA SER A 93 2.33 4.71 13.96
C SER A 93 1.74 4.07 12.70
N LEU A 94 2.25 2.90 12.28
CA LEU A 94 1.92 2.33 10.99
C LEU A 94 0.43 1.98 10.84
N ILE A 95 -0.14 1.30 11.83
CA ILE A 95 -1.57 0.93 11.82
C ILE A 95 -2.48 2.18 11.95
N PRO A 96 -2.24 3.10 12.91
CA PRO A 96 -3.01 4.33 12.98
C PRO A 96 -3.01 5.13 11.68
N ALA A 97 -1.85 5.35 11.05
CA ALA A 97 -1.77 6.15 9.83
C ALA A 97 -2.39 5.44 8.61
N LEU A 98 -2.34 4.09 8.56
CA LEU A 98 -3.06 3.29 7.56
C LEU A 98 -4.57 3.53 7.66
N LYS A 99 -5.13 3.51 8.88
CA LYS A 99 -6.57 3.77 9.11
C LYS A 99 -6.99 5.17 8.69
N PHE A 100 -6.10 6.15 8.81
CA PHE A 100 -6.30 7.52 8.32
C PHE A 100 -5.92 7.70 6.85
N LYS A 101 -5.67 6.62 6.11
CA LYS A 101 -5.36 6.61 4.67
C LYS A 101 -4.16 7.49 4.31
N LYS A 102 -3.13 7.52 5.15
CA LYS A 102 -1.86 8.19 4.82
C LYS A 102 -1.07 7.44 3.75
N TYR A 103 -1.31 6.14 3.65
CA TYR A 103 -0.84 5.26 2.59
C TYR A 103 -1.81 4.08 2.46
N ASP A 104 -1.66 3.29 1.40
CA ASP A 104 -2.60 2.23 1.02
C ASP A 104 -2.28 0.89 1.68
N ALA A 105 -1.01 0.63 1.95
CA ALA A 105 -0.53 -0.63 2.52
C ALA A 105 0.62 -0.41 3.51
N VAL A 106 0.87 -1.42 4.35
CA VAL A 106 2.05 -1.48 5.23
C VAL A 106 2.85 -2.73 4.88
N ILE A 107 4.16 -2.58 4.73
CA ILE A 107 5.11 -3.69 4.61
C ILE A 107 6.34 -3.35 5.46
N SER A 108 6.39 -3.91 6.66
CA SER A 108 7.43 -3.56 7.63
C SER A 108 7.57 -4.63 8.70
N GLY A 109 7.69 -5.87 8.27
CA GLY A 109 7.89 -6.96 9.20
C GLY A 109 6.77 -7.15 10.23
N MET A 110 5.53 -6.77 9.90
CA MET A 110 4.46 -6.70 10.90
C MET A 110 3.86 -8.07 11.22
N ASP A 111 4.05 -8.53 12.46
CA ASP A 111 3.40 -9.75 12.95
C ASP A 111 1.87 -9.59 13.00
N ILE A 112 1.18 -10.67 12.62
CA ILE A 112 -0.27 -10.78 12.66
C ILE A 112 -0.65 -11.13 14.11
N THR A 113 -1.34 -10.22 14.80
CA THR A 113 -1.84 -10.46 16.16
C THR A 113 -3.33 -10.16 16.25
N PRO A 114 -4.08 -10.78 17.19
CA PRO A 114 -5.50 -10.50 17.36
C PRO A 114 -5.82 -9.01 17.57
N GLU A 115 -4.94 -8.27 18.24
CA GLU A 115 -5.10 -6.83 18.50
C GLU A 115 -4.97 -5.99 17.24
N ARG A 116 -4.06 -6.38 16.33
CA ARG A 116 -3.86 -5.70 15.05
C ARG A 116 -4.93 -6.08 14.04
N SER A 117 -5.32 -7.36 13.98
CA SER A 117 -6.35 -7.86 13.06
C SER A 117 -7.74 -7.29 13.35
N LYS A 118 -7.98 -6.76 14.55
CA LYS A 118 -9.20 -5.99 14.87
C LYS A 118 -9.22 -4.60 14.22
N GLN A 119 -8.08 -4.10 13.75
CA GLN A 119 -7.91 -2.72 13.30
C GLN A 119 -7.70 -2.62 11.78
N VAL A 120 -7.05 -3.61 11.19
CA VAL A 120 -6.68 -3.66 9.77
C VAL A 120 -6.78 -5.11 9.27
N ALA A 121 -6.90 -5.29 7.96
CA ALA A 121 -6.79 -6.60 7.34
C ALA A 121 -5.31 -6.98 7.18
N PHE A 122 -5.07 -8.26 6.95
CA PHE A 122 -3.75 -8.82 6.66
C PHE A 122 -3.92 -9.79 5.48
N THR A 123 -3.00 -9.79 4.51
CA THR A 123 -2.79 -10.88 3.55
C THR A 123 -2.43 -12.18 4.25
N ASP A 124 -2.22 -13.19 3.43
CA ASP A 124 -1.48 -14.37 3.82
C ASP A 124 -0.05 -14.01 4.29
N PRO A 125 0.49 -14.76 5.26
CA PRO A 125 1.81 -14.50 5.80
C PRO A 125 2.90 -14.74 4.75
N TYR A 126 3.74 -13.72 4.47
CA TYR A 126 4.89 -13.86 3.53
C TYR A 126 6.20 -14.31 4.20
N TYR A 127 6.27 -14.25 5.53
CA TYR A 127 7.42 -14.68 6.31
C TYR A 127 6.96 -15.25 7.65
N ALA A 128 7.53 -16.40 8.03
CA ALA A 128 7.31 -17.05 9.31
C ALA A 128 8.56 -16.87 10.17
N ASN A 129 8.40 -16.21 11.32
CA ASN A 129 9.46 -15.97 12.28
C ASN A 129 9.21 -16.75 13.59
N SER A 130 10.22 -16.82 14.43
CA SER A 130 10.10 -17.32 15.80
C SER A 130 11.00 -16.49 16.69
N ALA A 131 10.53 -16.18 17.90
CA ALA A 131 11.32 -15.44 18.86
C ALA A 131 12.50 -16.30 19.35
N LEU A 132 13.70 -15.72 19.32
CA LEU A 132 14.92 -16.35 19.82
C LEU A 132 15.53 -15.48 20.92
N VAL A 133 15.98 -16.12 22.00
CA VAL A 133 16.75 -15.43 23.04
C VAL A 133 18.22 -15.43 22.62
N ILE A 134 18.79 -14.24 22.44
CA ILE A 134 20.20 -14.07 22.08
C ILE A 134 20.97 -13.63 23.31
N ALA A 135 22.06 -14.34 23.62
CA ALA A 135 22.97 -13.99 24.69
C ALA A 135 24.35 -13.62 24.14
N LYS A 136 25.12 -12.84 24.91
CA LYS A 136 26.54 -12.59 24.58
C LYS A 136 27.27 -13.94 24.46
N LYS A 137 28.19 -14.06 23.50
CA LYS A 137 28.95 -15.30 23.21
C LYS A 137 29.60 -15.97 24.44
N ARG A 138 29.92 -15.21 25.49
CA ARG A 138 30.53 -15.72 26.74
C ARG A 138 29.52 -16.06 27.85
N CYS A 139 28.24 -15.78 27.66
CA CYS A 139 27.18 -16.18 28.56
C CYS A 139 26.72 -17.58 28.14
N VAL A 140 27.55 -18.59 28.46
CA VAL A 140 27.12 -19.98 28.30
C VAL A 140 26.16 -20.25 29.46
N PRO A 141 24.89 -20.59 29.21
CA PRO A 141 24.01 -20.96 30.29
C PRO A 141 24.53 -22.27 30.87
N PHE A 142 24.93 -22.22 32.14
CA PHE A 142 25.24 -23.40 32.95
C PHE A 142 23.91 -24.13 33.19
N PHE A 143 23.42 -24.86 32.18
CA PHE A 143 22.36 -25.84 32.35
C PHE A 143 23.03 -27.13 32.82
N ARG A 144 22.96 -27.37 34.12
CA ARG A 144 23.21 -28.66 34.76
C ARG A 144 21.89 -29.38 34.96
#